data_AF-A0A1H2PS05-F1
#
_entry.id   AF-A0A1H2PS05-F1
#
_cell.length_a   1.000
_cell.length_b   1.000
_cell.length_c   1.000
_cell.angle_alpha   90.00
_cell.angle_beta   90.00
_cell.angle_gamma   90.00
#
_symmetry.space_group_name_H-M   'P 1'
#
loop_
_entity.id
_entity.type
_entity.pdbx_description
1 polymer ?
#
loop_
_entity_poly.entity_id
_entity_poly.type
_entity_poly.pdbx_seq_one_letter_code
_entity_poly.pdbx_strand_id
1 'polypeptide(L)'
;MCTGPRCTEAGKDAEAAFQCLGRAIDAHPGLRVKRTRSHCFAVCKEGPLMVVYPDGVWYRRVDAAAVAEIVERHLVGGKTVDALVFHRTGQGDVAPAAEGSRQANTDGSTTR
;
A
#
# COMPACT_ATOMS: atom_id res chain seq x y z
N MET A 1 7.24 1.09 3.94
CA MET A 1 7.93 0.00 3.21
C MET A 1 8.45 -0.99 4.24
N CYS A 2 8.17 -2.28 4.04
CA CYS A 2 8.65 -3.31 4.95
C CYS A 2 10.16 -3.45 4.81
N THR A 3 10.88 -3.34 5.93
CA THR A 3 12.34 -3.53 6.06
C THR A 3 12.67 -4.67 7.02
N GLY A 4 11.66 -5.48 7.38
CA GLY A 4 11.80 -6.58 8.33
C GLY A 4 12.64 -7.74 7.80
N PRO A 5 13.23 -8.54 8.70
CA PRO A 5 14.19 -9.60 8.34
C PRO A 5 13.58 -10.76 7.56
N ARG A 6 12.24 -10.86 7.50
CA ARG A 6 11.49 -11.86 6.72
C ARG A 6 11.00 -11.33 5.37
N CYS A 7 11.17 -10.04 5.08
CA CYS A 7 10.69 -9.45 3.83
C CYS A 7 11.61 -9.78 2.65
N THR A 8 12.92 -9.76 2.91
CA THR A 8 14.00 -10.27 2.07
C THR A 8 15.02 -10.95 2.98
N GLU A 9 16.08 -11.56 2.44
CA GLU A 9 17.11 -12.20 3.25
C GLU A 9 17.70 -11.23 4.30
N ALA A 10 17.41 -11.51 5.58
CA ALA A 10 17.74 -10.65 6.72
C ALA A 10 17.29 -9.17 6.57
N GLY A 11 16.38 -8.87 5.65
CA GLY A 11 15.92 -7.51 5.35
C GLY A 11 16.94 -6.63 4.60
N LYS A 12 18.07 -7.18 4.14
CA LYS A 12 19.17 -6.40 3.53
C LYS A 12 18.71 -5.67 2.27
N ASP A 13 18.15 -6.40 1.31
CA ASP A 13 17.67 -5.81 0.06
C ASP A 13 16.49 -4.85 0.28
N ALA A 14 15.64 -5.14 1.27
CA ALA A 14 14.54 -4.27 1.64
C ALA A 14 15.02 -2.93 2.23
N GLU A 15 16.02 -2.94 3.10
CA GLU A 15 16.64 -1.70 3.61
C GLU A 15 17.39 -0.97 2.49
N ALA A 16 18.11 -1.68 1.61
CA ALA A 16 18.79 -1.07 0.47
C ALA A 16 17.80 -0.35 -0.47
N ALA A 17 16.68 -0.99 -0.79
CA ALA A 17 15.60 -0.39 -1.57
C ALA A 17 14.94 0.78 -0.83
N PHE A 18 14.77 0.70 0.50
CA PHE A 18 14.25 1.82 1.30
C PHE A 18 15.17 3.05 1.25
N GLN A 19 16.49 2.86 1.24
CA GLN A 19 17.46 3.94 1.07
C GLN A 19 17.46 4.49 -0.36
N CYS A 20 17.34 3.60 -1.37
CA CYS A 20 17.20 4.01 -2.77
C CYS A 20 15.96 4.89 -2.96
N LEU A 21 14.84 4.51 -2.35
CA LEU A 21 13.60 5.28 -2.38
C LEU A 21 13.78 6.68 -1.79
N GLY A 22 14.53 6.80 -0.70
CA GLY A 22 14.87 8.10 -0.11
C GLY A 22 15.61 9.00 -1.10
N ARG A 23 16.70 8.49 -1.68
CA ARG A 23 17.48 9.25 -2.68
C ARG A 23 16.66 9.64 -3.90
N ALA A 24 15.81 8.74 -4.39
CA ALA A 24 14.95 9.02 -5.54
C ALA A 24 13.89 10.08 -5.25
N ILE A 25 13.31 10.09 -4.03
CA ILE A 25 12.39 11.17 -3.59
C ILE A 25 13.15 12.49 -3.44
N ASP A 26 14.32 12.48 -2.80
CA ASP A 26 15.12 13.69 -2.56
C ASP A 26 15.61 14.35 -3.87
N ALA A 27 15.76 13.56 -4.94
CA ALA A 27 16.06 14.05 -6.29
C ALA A 27 14.91 14.84 -6.95
N HIS A 28 13.73 14.89 -6.32
CA HIS A 28 12.55 15.61 -6.82
C HIS A 28 12.15 16.74 -5.85
N PRO A 29 12.78 17.93 -5.95
CA PRO A 29 12.40 19.08 -5.14
C PRO A 29 10.92 19.42 -5.34
N GLY A 30 10.15 19.41 -4.24
CA GLY A 30 8.72 19.69 -4.26
C GLY A 30 7.81 18.44 -4.21
N LEU A 31 8.36 17.23 -4.37
CA LEU A 31 7.60 16.00 -4.15
C LEU A 31 7.26 15.87 -2.65
N ARG A 32 5.97 15.99 -2.31
CA ARG A 32 5.48 16.00 -0.92
C ARG A 32 5.20 14.59 -0.40
N VAL A 33 6.19 13.70 -0.47
CA VAL A 33 6.08 12.30 -0.04
C VAL A 33 6.90 12.05 1.23
N LYS A 34 6.28 11.39 2.21
CA LYS A 34 7.01 10.83 3.36
C LYS A 34 7.17 9.33 3.17
N ARG A 35 8.37 8.82 3.47
CA ARG A 35 8.65 7.38 3.54
C ARG A 35 8.81 6.94 5.00
N THR A 36 8.28 5.77 5.32
CA THR A 36 8.33 5.18 6.66
C THR A 36 8.82 3.75 6.58
N ARG A 37 9.75 3.38 7.47
CA ARG A 37 10.10 1.98 7.70
C ARG A 37 8.96 1.30 8.45
N SER A 38 8.52 0.17 7.94
CA SER A 38 7.65 -0.75 8.66
C SER A 38 8.32 -2.11 8.78
N HIS A 39 7.74 -2.95 9.63
CA HIS A 39 8.03 -4.37 9.66
C HIS A 39 6.89 -5.16 9.02
N CYS A 40 6.74 -6.42 9.41
CA CYS A 40 5.89 -7.42 8.78
C CYS A 40 4.46 -6.93 8.51
N PHE A 41 4.06 -6.96 7.24
CA PHE A 41 2.66 -6.83 6.79
C PHE A 41 1.93 -8.17 6.68
N ALA A 42 2.55 -9.26 7.16
CA ALA A 42 2.07 -10.65 7.06
C ALA A 42 1.93 -11.21 5.62
N VAL A 43 2.40 -10.47 4.61
CA VAL A 43 2.30 -10.85 3.18
C VAL A 43 3.66 -10.97 2.49
N CYS A 44 4.71 -11.44 3.19
CA CYS A 44 6.12 -11.44 2.77
C CYS A 44 6.48 -12.18 1.46
N LYS A 45 5.51 -12.71 0.71
CA LYS A 45 5.76 -13.39 -0.56
C LYS A 45 6.27 -12.36 -1.58
N GLU A 46 7.50 -12.55 -2.05
CA GLU A 46 8.16 -11.70 -3.06
C GLU A 46 8.42 -10.25 -2.61
N GLY A 47 8.94 -10.04 -1.40
CA GLY A 47 9.41 -8.71 -0.98
C GLY A 47 10.63 -8.20 -1.77
N PRO A 48 11.05 -6.93 -1.60
CA PRO A 48 10.52 -5.95 -0.65
C PRO A 48 9.09 -5.49 -0.95
N LEU A 49 8.35 -5.17 0.12
CA LEU A 49 6.95 -4.75 0.04
C LEU A 49 6.79 -3.26 0.36
N MET A 50 5.98 -2.57 -0.43
CA MET A 50 5.66 -1.17 -0.21
C MET A 50 4.18 -0.91 -0.46
N VAL A 51 3.62 -0.01 0.33
CA VAL A 51 2.28 0.54 0.10
C VAL A 51 2.41 2.05 -0.06
N VAL A 52 1.67 2.60 -1.02
CA VAL A 52 1.55 4.05 -1.26
C VAL A 52 0.16 4.49 -0.81
N TYR A 53 0.12 5.44 0.13
CA TYR A 53 -1.10 6.09 0.60
C TYR A 53 -1.15 7.55 0.11
N PRO A 54 -2.34 8.12 -0.16
CA PRO A 54 -3.67 7.56 0.10
C PRO A 54 -4.17 6.54 -0.94
N ASP A 55 -3.45 6.35 -2.04
CA ASP A 55 -3.86 5.55 -3.20
C ASP A 55 -4.15 4.06 -2.91
N GLY A 56 -3.65 3.54 -1.78
CA GLY A 56 -3.89 2.16 -1.36
C GLY A 56 -3.24 1.13 -2.29
N VAL A 57 -2.15 1.50 -2.98
CA VAL A 57 -1.48 0.63 -3.96
C VAL A 57 -0.37 -0.15 -3.29
N TRP A 58 -0.42 -1.48 -3.41
CA TRP A 58 0.57 -2.38 -2.83
C TRP A 58 1.50 -2.96 -3.91
N TYR A 59 2.79 -2.65 -3.78
CA TYR A 59 3.87 -3.11 -4.63
C TYR A 59 4.67 -4.22 -3.95
N ARG A 60 5.11 -5.19 -4.76
CA ARG A 60 6.04 -6.26 -4.40
C ARG A 60 7.26 -6.23 -5.32
N ARG A 61 8.32 -6.98 -4.97
CA ARG A 61 9.60 -7.02 -5.71
C ARG A 61 10.19 -5.63 -5.93
N VAL A 62 10.10 -4.77 -4.91
CA VAL A 62 10.56 -3.38 -4.98
C VAL A 62 12.08 -3.33 -4.84
N ASP A 63 12.79 -3.57 -5.94
CA ASP A 63 14.24 -3.36 -6.08
C ASP A 63 14.57 -1.92 -6.51
N ALA A 64 15.85 -1.63 -6.81
CA ALA A 64 16.29 -0.30 -7.20
C ALA A 64 15.67 0.20 -8.52
N ALA A 65 15.45 -0.69 -9.49
CA ALA A 65 14.83 -0.32 -10.77
C ALA A 65 13.34 -0.06 -10.59
N ALA A 66 12.66 -0.91 -9.83
CA ALA A 66 11.27 -0.72 -9.43
C ALA A 66 11.08 0.59 -8.66
N VAL A 67 12.00 0.94 -7.76
CA VAL A 67 11.96 2.23 -7.04
C VAL A 67 11.98 3.40 -8.03
N ALA A 68 12.92 3.40 -8.99
CA ALA A 68 13.00 4.48 -9.98
C ALA A 68 11.69 4.59 -10.77
N GLU A 69 11.15 3.46 -11.24
CA GLU A 69 9.89 3.47 -11.99
C GLU A 69 8.70 3.95 -11.15
N ILE A 70 8.58 3.51 -9.89
CA ILE A 70 7.49 3.93 -9.00
C ILE A 70 7.58 5.41 -8.67
N VAL A 71 8.78 5.95 -8.43
CA VAL A 71 8.94 7.39 -8.14
C VAL A 71 8.52 8.21 -9.35
N GLU A 72 9.05 7.92 -10.54
CA GLU A 72 8.77 8.68 -11.76
C GLU A 72 7.31 8.55 -12.20
N ARG A 73 6.81 7.31 -12.33
CA ARG A 73 5.48 7.09 -12.89
C ARG A 73 4.39 7.39 -11.88
N HIS A 74 4.53 6.87 -10.65
CA HIS A 74 3.45 6.91 -9.68
C HIS A 74 3.51 8.16 -8.81
N LEU A 75 4.63 8.40 -8.12
CA LEU A 75 4.69 9.50 -7.15
C LEU A 75 4.74 10.88 -7.83
N VAL A 76 5.47 10.98 -8.95
CA VAL A 76 5.55 12.21 -9.75
C VAL A 76 4.43 12.26 -10.79
N GLY A 77 4.27 11.19 -11.58
CA GLY A 77 3.34 11.15 -12.72
C GLY A 77 1.90 10.74 -12.43
N GLY A 78 1.57 10.32 -11.20
CA GLY A 78 0.22 9.89 -10.81
C GLY A 78 -0.26 8.58 -11.46
N LYS A 79 0.62 7.80 -12.10
CA LYS A 79 0.29 6.55 -12.80
C LYS A 79 0.97 5.34 -12.16
N THR A 80 0.19 4.33 -11.78
CA THR A 80 0.73 3.13 -11.14
C THR A 80 1.61 2.29 -12.07
N VAL A 81 2.54 1.54 -11.47
CA VAL A 81 3.36 0.54 -12.17
C VAL A 81 2.68 -0.82 -12.06
N ASP A 82 1.64 -1.04 -12.87
CA ASP A 82 0.70 -2.16 -12.70
C ASP A 82 1.37 -3.56 -12.68
N ALA A 83 2.49 -3.73 -13.38
CA ALA A 83 3.27 -4.98 -13.37
C ALA A 83 3.84 -5.35 -11.98
N LEU A 84 3.99 -4.38 -11.09
CA LEU A 84 4.48 -4.54 -9.72
C LEU A 84 3.35 -4.55 -8.68
N VAL A 85 2.14 -4.14 -9.06
CA VAL A 85 0.97 -4.11 -8.17
C VAL A 85 0.48 -5.54 -7.95
N PHE A 86 0.30 -5.92 -6.69
CA PHE A 86 -0.26 -7.24 -6.35
C PHE A 86 -1.56 -7.16 -5.55
N HIS A 87 -1.87 -5.98 -4.98
CA HIS A 87 -3.09 -5.75 -4.22
C HIS A 87 -3.43 -4.25 -4.20
N ARG A 88 -4.71 -3.92 -3.98
CA ARG A 88 -5.20 -2.56 -3.77
C ARG A 88 -6.13 -2.55 -2.56
N THR A 89 -5.88 -1.65 -1.60
CA THR A 89 -6.73 -1.48 -0.43
C THR A 89 -8.18 -1.23 -0.86
N GLY A 90 -9.13 -1.94 -0.26
CA GLY A 90 -10.55 -1.89 -0.64
C GLY A 90 -10.95 -2.88 -1.74
N GLN A 91 -9.99 -3.58 -2.34
CA GLN A 91 -10.24 -4.74 -3.20
C GLN A 91 -10.02 -6.02 -2.42
N GLY A 92 -11.06 -6.46 -1.71
CA GLY A 92 -11.02 -7.61 -0.80
C GLY A 92 -10.80 -7.21 0.66
N ASP A 93 -11.22 -8.13 1.55
CA ASP A 93 -11.02 -8.21 3.00
C ASP A 93 -12.30 -8.07 3.85
N VAL A 94 -13.35 -7.43 3.32
CA VAL A 94 -14.75 -7.54 3.84
C VAL A 94 -15.71 -7.36 2.66
N ALA A 95 -16.82 -8.12 2.63
CA ALA A 95 -17.90 -7.89 1.66
C ALA A 95 -18.44 -6.45 1.77
N PRO A 96 -18.90 -5.83 0.68
CA PRO A 96 -19.60 -4.55 0.78
C PRO A 96 -20.78 -4.73 1.75
N ALA A 97 -20.86 -3.88 2.77
CA ALA A 97 -22.04 -3.82 3.62
C ALA A 97 -23.25 -3.62 2.71
N ALA A 98 -24.23 -4.52 2.80
CA ALA A 98 -25.44 -4.43 2.00
C ALA A 98 -26.08 -3.05 2.22
N GLU A 99 -26.17 -2.25 1.17
CA GLU A 99 -26.89 -0.98 1.18
C GLU A 99 -28.39 -1.29 1.35
N GLY A 100 -28.92 -1.05 2.55
CA GLY A 100 -30.38 -1.03 2.76
C GLY A 100 -30.89 -1.76 3.98
N SER A 101 -30.50 -1.32 5.19
CA SER A 101 -31.37 -1.48 6.36
C SER A 101 -32.00 -0.12 6.71
N ARG A 102 -32.94 0.34 5.87
CA ARG A 102 -34.00 1.23 6.38
C ARG A 102 -34.84 0.36 7.32
N GLN A 103 -34.54 0.40 8.61
CA GLN A 103 -35.45 -0.11 9.62
C GLN A 103 -36.64 0.85 9.66
N ALA A 104 -37.65 0.59 8.83
CA ALA A 104 -38.98 1.13 9.05
C ALA A 104 -39.52 0.44 10.30
N ASN A 105 -39.41 1.10 11.46
CA ASN A 105 -40.22 0.75 12.62
C ASN A 105 -41.64 1.25 12.33
N THR A 106 -42.44 0.40 11.68
CA THR A 106 -43.89 0.51 11.69
C THR A 106 -44.46 -0.43 12.74
N ASP A 107 -45.36 0.17 13.52
CA ASP A 107 -46.49 -0.42 14.21
C ASP A 107 -46.23 -1.19 15.51
N GLY A 108 -46.44 -0.46 16.61
CA GLY A 108 -47.72 -0.54 17.31
C GLY A 108 -48.20 -1.95 17.67
N SER A 109 -48.12 -2.28 18.96
CA SER A 109 -49.10 -3.16 19.58
C SER A 109 -49.38 -2.72 21.01
N THR A 110 -50.48 -2.00 21.14
CA THR A 110 -51.33 -1.98 22.32
C THR A 110 -51.74 -3.40 22.66
N THR A 111 -51.45 -3.89 23.87
CA THR A 111 -52.44 -4.68 24.64
C THR A 111 -52.07 -4.82 26.11
N ARG A 112 -52.95 -4.21 26.93
CA ARG A 112 -53.33 -4.46 28.34
C ARG A 112 -52.31 -4.29 29.46
#